data_AF-A0A836XI96-F1
#
_entry.id   AF-A0A836XI96-F1
#
_cell.length_a   1.000
_cell.length_b   1.000
_cell.length_c   1.000
_cell.angle_alpha   90.00
_cell.angle_beta   90.00
_cell.angle_gamma   90.00
#
_symmetry.space_group_name_H-M   'P 1'
#
loop_
_entity.id
_entity.type
_entity.pdbx_description
1 polymer ?
#
loop_
_entity_poly.entity_id
_entity_poly.type
_entity_poly.pdbx_seq_one_letter_code
_entity_poly.pdbx_strand_id
1 'polypeptide(L)'
;MLAALPPNVYNILRAATSAEGRIRPFAGERQESKQSPMTQSWILIANPVAGGGRGRAVAEQATLALQAAGQAVELRYTHEKGHGTELARQAVGERTDRLIVCGGDGTINEVLPALAGSQTALGLLPFGTANDLARALAVPRKIDAAVHCLLKGQPRAIDLGQVGDRFFATVAAFGFDAEISERMANGLVPLSGTAGYLIETWRHTARYQAPRVRLRGDFGEIEQEVLQVSIANTRSYGGGLQIAPGADPTDGLFEVVIIDNVPRWTILSVLPRLFTGQHIAHPAVRVERTAKLEIYTKHKRVVHADGEHLGESPLSIEICPKALNIVLPPA
;
A
#
# COMPACT_ATOMS: atom_id res chain seq x y z
N MET A 1 -40.75 33.51 -32.82
CA MET A 1 -39.87 33.43 -31.63
C MET A 1 -39.48 31.96 -31.49
N LEU A 2 -38.28 31.51 -31.89
CA LEU A 2 -37.00 31.62 -31.15
C LEU A 2 -37.22 31.30 -29.65
N ALA A 3 -36.61 30.31 -29.01
CA ALA A 3 -35.29 29.71 -29.24
C ALA A 3 -35.20 28.27 -28.69
N ALA A 4 -34.14 27.58 -29.13
CA ALA A 4 -33.75 26.22 -28.81
C ALA A 4 -33.42 25.98 -27.33
N LEU A 5 -33.80 24.79 -26.83
CA LEU A 5 -33.30 24.21 -25.58
C LEU A 5 -32.16 23.22 -25.90
N PRO A 6 -31.11 23.14 -25.05
CA PRO A 6 -29.83 22.52 -25.40
C PRO A 6 -29.85 20.96 -25.42
N PRO A 7 -28.95 20.30 -26.17
CA PRO A 7 -29.05 18.89 -26.55
C PRO A 7 -28.71 17.84 -25.46
N ASN A 8 -28.58 18.21 -24.19
CA ASN A 8 -27.93 17.34 -23.19
C ASN A 8 -28.85 16.47 -22.32
N VAL A 9 -30.13 16.31 -22.69
CA VAL A 9 -31.09 15.52 -21.87
C VAL A 9 -31.38 14.12 -22.46
N TYR A 10 -30.89 13.80 -23.66
CA TYR A 10 -31.21 12.52 -24.32
C TYR A 10 -30.16 11.40 -24.17
N ASN A 11 -29.01 11.64 -23.53
CA ASN A 11 -27.91 10.65 -23.44
C ASN A 11 -27.77 9.94 -22.09
N ILE A 12 -28.68 10.14 -21.12
CA ILE A 12 -28.55 9.54 -19.77
C ILE A 12 -29.27 8.17 -19.65
N LEU A 13 -30.04 7.74 -20.65
CA LEU A 13 -30.79 6.47 -20.57
C LEU A 13 -30.43 5.42 -21.64
N ARG A 14 -29.25 5.51 -22.27
CA ARG A 14 -28.81 4.48 -23.25
C ARG A 14 -27.39 3.96 -23.08
N ALA A 15 -26.82 4.04 -21.88
CA ALA A 15 -25.50 3.49 -21.55
C ALA A 15 -25.54 2.37 -20.50
N ALA A 16 -26.65 1.64 -20.41
CA ALA A 16 -26.79 0.44 -19.59
C ALA A 16 -27.09 -0.79 -20.47
N THR A 17 -26.13 -1.14 -21.34
CA THR A 17 -25.91 -2.48 -21.94
C THR A 17 -24.87 -2.34 -23.06
N SER A 18 -23.59 -2.47 -22.71
CA SER A 18 -22.53 -2.82 -23.65
C SER A 18 -21.42 -3.48 -22.84
N ALA A 19 -21.33 -4.80 -22.96
CA ALA A 19 -20.27 -5.61 -22.42
C ALA A 19 -18.95 -5.24 -23.10
N GLU A 20 -18.06 -4.55 -22.38
CA GLU A 20 -16.61 -4.57 -22.56
C GLU A 20 -16.01 -3.76 -21.41
N GLY A 21 -15.66 -4.45 -20.33
CA GLY A 21 -14.98 -3.87 -19.17
C GLY A 21 -13.53 -3.51 -19.48
N ARG A 22 -13.32 -2.46 -20.29
CA ARG A 22 -12.00 -1.84 -20.43
C ARG A 22 -11.79 -0.86 -19.29
N ILE A 23 -10.95 -1.26 -18.33
CA ILE A 23 -10.30 -0.35 -17.39
C ILE A 23 -9.52 0.65 -18.24
N ARG A 24 -9.78 1.95 -18.07
CA ARG A 24 -8.94 2.98 -18.67
C ARG A 24 -7.61 2.97 -17.93
N PRO A 25 -6.46 2.77 -18.60
CA PRO A 25 -5.18 2.92 -17.93
C PRO A 25 -5.08 4.33 -17.36
N PHE A 26 -4.40 4.48 -16.22
CA PHE A 26 -3.97 5.77 -15.70
C PHE A 26 -2.91 6.34 -16.66
N ALA A 27 -3.37 6.85 -17.80
CA ALA A 27 -2.58 7.74 -18.61
C ALA A 27 -2.51 9.05 -17.84
N GLY A 28 -1.48 9.19 -17.01
CA GLY A 28 -1.04 10.49 -16.55
C GLY A 28 -0.66 11.32 -17.77
N GLU A 29 -1.63 12.01 -18.36
CA GLU A 29 -1.34 13.18 -19.19
C GLU A 29 -0.57 14.13 -18.28
N ARG A 30 0.76 14.13 -18.40
CA ARG A 30 1.56 15.28 -18.01
C ARG A 30 1.11 16.41 -18.90
N GLN A 31 0.09 17.14 -18.47
CA GLN A 31 -0.05 18.51 -18.89
C GLN A 31 1.23 19.20 -18.42
N GLU A 32 2.09 19.56 -19.37
CA GLU A 32 3.14 20.56 -19.18
C GLU A 32 2.48 21.91 -18.87
N SER A 33 1.82 22.02 -17.72
CA SER A 33 1.48 23.29 -17.12
C SER A 33 2.79 23.86 -16.60
N LYS A 34 3.16 25.08 -17.01
CA LYS A 34 4.20 25.88 -16.35
C LYS A 34 3.90 25.90 -14.84
N GLN A 35 4.59 25.07 -14.06
CA GLN A 35 4.26 24.82 -12.66
C GLN A 35 4.77 25.96 -11.79
N SER A 36 3.85 26.66 -11.12
CA SER A 36 4.20 27.56 -10.00
C SER A 36 4.94 26.77 -8.91
N PRO A 37 5.95 27.36 -8.25
CA PRO A 37 6.79 26.67 -7.27
C PRO A 37 5.96 26.12 -6.11
N MET A 38 6.41 24.99 -5.53
CA MET A 38 5.85 24.46 -4.29
C MET A 38 6.02 25.48 -3.14
N THR A 39 5.15 25.41 -2.14
CA THR A 39 5.22 26.27 -0.97
C THR A 39 6.24 25.68 0.02
N GLN A 40 7.12 26.51 0.60
CA GLN A 40 8.11 26.09 1.61
C GLN A 40 7.49 25.72 2.98
N SER A 41 6.25 25.23 3.00
CA SER A 41 5.55 24.77 4.20
C SER A 41 5.40 23.26 4.16
N TRP A 42 5.56 22.62 5.32
CA TRP A 42 5.35 21.19 5.54
C TRP A 42 4.06 21.01 6.34
N ILE A 43 3.31 19.97 6.03
CA ILE A 43 2.12 19.60 6.78
C ILE A 43 2.38 18.26 7.46
N LEU A 44 2.15 18.19 8.77
CA LEU A 44 2.22 16.96 9.55
C LEU A 44 0.79 16.51 9.87
N ILE A 45 0.38 15.36 9.34
CA ILE A 45 -0.87 14.69 9.71
C ILE A 45 -0.55 13.64 10.79
N ALA A 46 -1.24 13.73 11.92
CA ALA A 46 -1.07 12.80 13.03
C ALA A 46 -2.37 12.08 13.37
N ASN A 47 -2.29 10.75 13.53
CA ASN A 47 -3.32 10.00 14.21
C ASN A 47 -3.06 10.04 15.73
N PRO A 48 -3.85 10.79 16.52
CA PRO A 48 -3.56 11.02 17.93
C PRO A 48 -3.61 9.75 18.78
N VAL A 49 -4.40 8.74 18.38
CA VAL A 49 -4.57 7.48 19.11
C VAL A 49 -3.57 6.40 18.69
N ALA A 50 -2.74 6.65 17.67
CA ALA A 50 -1.75 5.69 17.20
C ALA A 50 -0.70 5.31 18.27
N GLY A 51 -0.14 4.11 18.14
CA GLY A 51 0.95 3.60 18.99
C GLY A 51 0.61 3.49 20.48
N GLY A 52 -0.66 3.25 20.80
CA GLY A 52 -1.15 3.16 22.18
C GLY A 52 -1.39 4.52 22.82
N GLY A 53 -1.91 5.50 22.07
CA GLY A 53 -2.25 6.84 22.57
C GLY A 53 -1.08 7.82 22.66
N ARG A 54 0.12 7.42 22.21
CA ARG A 54 1.32 8.29 22.22
C ARG A 54 1.45 9.15 20.95
N GLY A 55 0.62 8.91 19.93
CA GLY A 55 0.69 9.60 18.63
C GLY A 55 0.66 11.14 18.75
N ARG A 56 -0.15 11.68 19.66
CA ARG A 56 -0.21 13.13 19.91
C ARG A 56 1.14 13.70 20.38
N ALA A 57 1.70 13.15 21.44
CA ALA A 57 2.95 13.63 22.02
C ALA A 57 4.12 13.54 21.03
N VAL A 58 4.16 12.46 20.23
CA VAL A 58 5.18 12.27 19.19
C VAL A 58 5.06 13.32 18.10
N ALA A 59 3.84 13.59 17.64
CA ALA A 59 3.59 14.59 16.62
C ALA A 59 3.97 16.00 17.09
N GLU A 60 3.62 16.35 18.34
CA GLU A 60 4.00 17.62 18.95
C GLU A 60 5.53 17.74 19.10
N GLN A 61 6.20 16.71 19.60
CA GLN A 61 7.66 16.67 19.72
C GLN A 61 8.34 16.83 18.35
N ALA A 62 7.89 16.09 17.33
CA ALA A 62 8.45 16.18 15.99
C ALA A 62 8.20 17.55 15.36
N THR A 63 7.01 18.13 15.55
CA THR A 63 6.67 19.47 15.06
C THR A 63 7.61 20.52 15.64
N LEU A 64 7.81 20.51 16.96
CA LEU A 64 8.73 21.43 17.64
C LEU A 64 10.17 21.26 17.15
N ALA A 65 10.64 20.02 16.99
CA ALA A 65 12.00 19.75 16.50
C ALA A 65 12.22 20.24 15.06
N LEU A 66 11.23 20.06 14.19
CA LEU A 66 11.28 20.55 12.81
C LEU A 66 11.23 22.08 12.73
N GLN A 67 10.38 22.72 13.54
CA GLN A 67 10.30 24.17 13.64
C GLN A 67 11.58 24.79 14.20
N ALA A 68 12.18 24.15 15.22
CA ALA A 68 13.49 24.57 15.75
C ALA A 68 14.62 24.46 14.70
N ALA A 69 14.47 23.58 13.71
CA ALA A 69 15.36 23.47 12.56
C ALA A 69 15.00 24.42 11.40
N GLY A 70 14.11 25.39 11.63
CA GLY A 70 13.73 26.44 10.68
C GLY A 70 12.68 26.05 9.65
N GLN A 71 11.99 24.91 9.81
CA GLN A 71 10.93 24.50 8.89
C GLN A 71 9.57 25.08 9.31
N ALA A 72 8.81 25.60 8.34
CA ALA A 72 7.43 26.00 8.57
C ALA A 72 6.53 24.76 8.58
N VAL A 73 6.22 24.23 9.77
CA VAL A 73 5.41 23.01 9.91
C VAL A 73 4.06 23.32 10.53
N GLU A 74 2.98 22.90 9.85
CA GLU A 74 1.61 22.89 10.37
C GLU A 74 1.22 21.49 10.83
N LEU A 75 0.71 21.36 12.05
CA LEU A 75 0.25 20.09 12.62
C LEU A 75 -1.27 19.95 12.52
N ARG A 76 -1.75 18.90 11.85
CA ARG A 76 -3.16 18.54 11.70
C ARG A 76 -3.43 17.15 12.29
N TYR A 77 -4.54 17.01 13.02
CA TYR A 77 -4.93 15.73 13.62
C TYR A 77 -6.06 15.07 12.85
N THR A 78 -5.98 13.75 12.67
CA THR A 78 -7.14 12.96 12.21
C THR A 78 -8.16 12.82 13.34
N HIS A 79 -9.44 12.72 13.01
CA HIS A 79 -10.53 12.60 13.99
C HIS A 79 -11.21 11.23 13.93
N GLU A 80 -11.28 10.65 12.74
CA GLU A 80 -11.92 9.36 12.47
C GLU A 80 -11.23 8.65 11.30
N LYS A 81 -11.58 7.38 11.07
CA LYS A 81 -11.08 6.60 9.93
C LYS A 81 -11.49 7.29 8.64
N GLY A 82 -10.54 7.50 7.74
CA GLY A 82 -10.73 8.17 6.45
C GLY A 82 -10.41 9.67 6.46
N HIS A 83 -10.36 10.34 7.62
CA HIS A 83 -10.08 11.79 7.69
C HIS A 83 -8.67 12.13 7.15
N GLY A 84 -7.71 11.20 7.21
CA GLY A 84 -6.38 11.40 6.62
C GLY A 84 -6.43 11.65 5.12
N THR A 85 -7.40 11.06 4.42
CA THR A 85 -7.61 11.25 2.97
C THR A 85 -7.96 12.71 2.65
N GLU A 86 -8.85 13.32 3.46
CA GLU A 86 -9.25 14.71 3.28
C GLU A 86 -8.09 15.66 3.55
N LEU A 87 -7.41 15.48 4.67
CA LEU A 87 -6.25 16.30 5.05
C LEU A 87 -5.12 16.21 4.01
N ALA A 88 -4.89 15.02 3.45
CA ALA A 88 -3.89 14.84 2.39
C ALA A 88 -4.27 15.57 1.09
N ARG A 89 -5.55 15.54 0.69
CA ARG A 89 -6.03 16.29 -0.47
C ARG A 89 -5.90 17.80 -0.27
N GLN A 90 -6.21 18.30 0.92
CA GLN A 90 -6.01 19.70 1.28
C GLN A 90 -4.53 20.07 1.16
N ALA A 91 -3.65 19.28 1.78
CA ALA A 91 -2.21 19.50 1.76
C ALA A 91 -1.63 19.53 0.34
N VAL A 92 -2.05 18.60 -0.53
CA VAL A 92 -1.66 18.58 -1.95
C VAL A 92 -2.22 19.80 -2.70
N GLY A 93 -3.46 20.21 -2.43
CA GLY A 93 -4.07 21.43 -2.98
C GLY A 93 -3.34 22.71 -2.56
N GLU A 94 -2.81 22.74 -1.34
CA GLU A 94 -1.97 23.81 -0.79
C GLU A 94 -0.52 23.78 -1.31
N ARG A 95 -0.18 22.76 -2.12
CA ARG A 95 1.14 22.55 -2.73
C ARG A 95 2.27 22.45 -1.71
N THR A 96 1.99 21.82 -0.57
CA THR A 96 3.01 21.59 0.45
C THR A 96 4.18 20.80 -0.13
N ASP A 97 5.40 21.21 0.20
CA ASP A 97 6.61 20.49 -0.17
C ASP A 97 6.59 19.05 0.38
N ARG A 98 6.13 18.89 1.62
CA ARG A 98 6.19 17.63 2.36
C ARG A 98 4.94 17.40 3.19
N LEU A 99 4.31 16.25 2.96
CA LEU A 99 3.25 15.73 3.82
C LEU A 99 3.84 14.66 4.73
N ILE A 100 3.97 14.95 6.02
CA ILE A 100 4.53 14.05 7.02
C ILE A 100 3.40 13.29 7.70
N VAL A 101 3.46 11.97 7.70
CA VAL A 101 2.49 11.13 8.41
C VAL A 101 3.10 10.62 9.72
N CYS A 102 2.50 11.03 10.84
CA CYS A 102 2.75 10.46 12.16
C CYS A 102 1.65 9.43 12.49
N GLY A 103 1.91 8.17 12.16
CA GLY A 103 0.92 7.10 12.25
C GLY A 103 1.47 5.72 11.91
N GLY A 104 0.56 4.78 11.72
CA GLY A 104 0.87 3.44 11.21
C GLY A 104 0.46 3.27 9.75
N ASP A 105 0.46 2.02 9.29
CA ASP A 105 0.19 1.66 7.88
C ASP A 105 -1.21 2.11 7.43
N GLY A 106 -2.23 2.02 8.28
CA GLY A 106 -3.58 2.52 7.94
C GLY A 106 -3.63 4.02 7.66
N THR A 107 -2.90 4.84 8.43
CA THR A 107 -2.83 6.30 8.18
C THR A 107 -2.05 6.59 6.90
N ILE A 108 -1.02 5.80 6.60
CA ILE A 108 -0.29 5.90 5.33
C ILE A 108 -1.23 5.57 4.17
N ASN A 109 -1.99 4.46 4.27
CA ASN A 109 -2.93 4.03 3.24
C ASN A 109 -4.00 5.10 2.93
N GLU A 110 -4.52 5.79 3.94
CA GLU A 110 -5.47 6.89 3.75
C GLU A 110 -4.89 8.06 2.92
N VAL A 111 -3.60 8.37 3.05
CA VAL A 111 -3.00 9.52 2.33
C VAL A 111 -2.50 9.16 0.92
N LEU A 112 -2.23 7.87 0.66
CA LEU A 112 -1.64 7.41 -0.62
C LEU A 112 -2.43 7.90 -1.86
N PRO A 113 -3.78 7.78 -1.92
CA PRO A 113 -4.52 8.19 -3.12
C PRO A 113 -4.39 9.68 -3.46
N ALA A 114 -4.22 10.54 -2.45
CA ALA A 114 -4.03 11.97 -2.67
C ALA A 114 -2.62 12.30 -3.15
N LEU A 115 -1.63 11.54 -2.70
CA LEU A 115 -0.23 11.73 -3.04
C LEU A 115 0.17 11.11 -4.37
N ALA A 116 -0.54 10.08 -4.83
CA ALA A 116 -0.30 9.41 -6.09
C ALA A 116 -0.29 10.41 -7.27
N GLY A 117 0.84 10.52 -7.96
CA GLY A 117 1.05 11.45 -9.07
C GLY A 117 1.31 12.91 -8.67
N SER A 118 1.29 13.23 -7.38
CA SER A 118 1.56 14.59 -6.87
C SER A 118 3.07 14.88 -6.75
N GLN A 119 3.44 16.16 -6.64
CA GLN A 119 4.81 16.58 -6.35
C GLN A 119 5.12 16.61 -4.83
N THR A 120 4.10 16.53 -3.99
CA THR A 120 4.26 16.52 -2.53
C THR A 120 4.98 15.26 -2.08
N ALA A 121 6.07 15.40 -1.33
CA ALA A 121 6.83 14.27 -0.83
C ALA A 121 6.24 13.74 0.49
N LEU A 122 5.99 12.43 0.56
CA LEU A 122 5.61 11.75 1.79
C LEU A 122 6.80 11.67 2.75
N GLY A 123 6.64 12.20 3.96
CA GLY A 123 7.53 11.97 5.08
C GLY A 123 6.91 10.96 6.05
N LEU A 124 7.71 10.09 6.65
CA LEU A 124 7.21 9.09 7.61
C LEU A 124 7.76 9.34 9.02
N LEU A 125 6.85 9.43 9.98
CA LEU A 125 7.10 9.31 11.42
C LEU A 125 6.44 8.00 11.89
N PRO A 126 7.14 6.86 11.76
CA PRO A 126 6.51 5.54 11.85
C PRO A 126 6.18 5.17 13.30
N PHE A 127 4.90 5.25 13.65
CA PHE A 127 4.41 5.12 15.03
C PHE A 127 3.29 4.07 15.21
N GLY A 128 3.06 3.23 14.19
CA GLY A 128 2.23 2.03 14.28
C GLY A 128 2.97 0.76 14.71
N THR A 129 2.25 -0.36 14.69
CA THR A 129 2.76 -1.68 15.07
C THR A 129 3.69 -2.25 14.00
N ALA A 130 3.22 -2.31 12.74
CA ALA A 130 3.90 -2.95 11.62
C ALA A 130 4.76 -2.00 10.79
N ASN A 131 4.33 -0.76 10.51
CA ASN A 131 5.15 0.27 9.84
C ASN A 131 5.90 -0.30 8.62
N ASP A 132 5.20 -1.06 7.78
CA ASP A 132 5.79 -1.93 6.76
C ASP A 132 6.51 -1.10 5.70
N LEU A 133 5.90 -0.01 5.24
CA LEU A 133 6.52 0.88 4.27
C LEU A 133 7.80 1.51 4.83
N ALA A 134 7.75 1.99 6.09
CA ALA A 134 8.91 2.57 6.76
C ALA A 134 10.03 1.54 6.94
N ARG A 135 9.70 0.30 7.33
CA ARG A 135 10.67 -0.80 7.47
C ARG A 135 11.30 -1.16 6.14
N ALA A 136 10.48 -1.34 5.10
CA ALA A 136 10.95 -1.69 3.76
C ALA A 136 11.90 -0.63 3.17
N LEU A 137 11.65 0.64 3.46
CA LEU A 137 12.43 1.78 3.00
C LEU A 137 13.52 2.24 3.98
N ALA A 138 13.78 1.44 5.02
CA ALA A 138 14.78 1.71 6.06
C ALA A 138 14.60 3.05 6.81
N VAL A 139 13.37 3.59 6.84
CA VAL A 139 13.07 4.80 7.62
C VAL A 139 13.22 4.51 9.13
N PRO A 140 14.00 5.31 9.88
CA PRO A 140 14.23 5.07 11.29
C PRO A 140 12.94 5.09 12.13
N ARG A 141 12.86 4.21 13.14
CA ARG A 141 11.73 4.17 14.09
C ARG A 141 11.87 5.14 15.27
N LYS A 142 13.10 5.54 15.59
CA LYS A 142 13.35 6.51 16.67
C LYS A 142 12.99 7.91 16.16
N ILE A 143 12.22 8.66 16.95
CA ILE A 143 11.69 9.98 16.56
C ILE A 143 12.82 10.91 16.10
N ASP A 144 13.90 11.05 16.88
CA ASP A 144 15.01 11.94 16.55
C ASP A 144 15.68 11.57 15.21
N ALA A 145 15.83 10.26 14.95
CA ALA A 145 16.40 9.77 13.69
C ALA A 145 15.42 9.93 12.52
N ALA A 146 14.11 9.78 12.75
CA ALA A 146 13.09 10.02 11.75
C ALA A 146 12.97 11.52 11.42
N VAL A 147 13.02 12.41 12.41
CA VAL A 147 13.11 13.87 12.24
C VAL A 147 14.37 14.25 11.48
N HIS A 148 15.52 13.65 11.79
CA HIS A 148 16.75 13.85 11.02
C HIS A 148 16.60 13.39 9.57
N CYS A 149 15.99 12.22 9.35
CA CYS A 149 15.64 11.72 8.01
C CYS A 149 14.73 12.69 7.27
N LEU A 150 13.74 13.30 7.93
CA LEU A 150 12.93 14.35 7.34
C LEU A 150 13.81 15.57 7.01
N LEU A 151 14.64 16.07 7.90
CA LEU A 151 15.41 17.28 7.61
C LEU A 151 16.49 17.11 6.53
N LYS A 152 17.10 15.94 6.42
CA LYS A 152 18.27 15.70 5.55
C LYS A 152 18.00 14.77 4.37
N GLY A 153 16.94 13.97 4.46
CA GLY A 153 16.53 13.06 3.41
C GLY A 153 16.04 13.79 2.17
N GLN A 154 16.27 13.17 1.02
CA GLN A 154 15.82 13.66 -0.28
C GLN A 154 14.61 12.87 -0.75
N PRO A 155 13.61 13.53 -1.37
CA PRO A 155 12.53 12.83 -2.04
C PRO A 155 13.06 11.92 -3.14
N ARG A 156 12.58 10.67 -3.15
CA ARG A 156 12.78 9.72 -4.23
C ARG A 156 11.42 9.21 -4.70
N ALA A 157 11.25 9.11 -6.00
CA ALA A 157 10.04 8.54 -6.57
C ALA A 157 10.09 7.00 -6.46
N ILE A 158 9.01 6.43 -5.93
CA ILE A 158 8.76 4.98 -5.89
C ILE A 158 7.45 4.66 -6.62
N ASP A 159 7.33 3.41 -7.01
CA ASP A 159 6.16 2.86 -7.65
C ASP A 159 5.07 2.58 -6.61
N LEU A 160 3.81 2.59 -7.05
CA LEU A 160 2.67 2.14 -6.26
C LEU A 160 1.95 1.03 -7.02
N GLY A 161 1.36 0.08 -6.31
CA GLY A 161 0.39 -0.82 -6.92
C GLY A 161 -1.01 -0.24 -6.87
N GLN A 162 -1.80 -0.51 -7.91
CA GLN A 162 -3.15 0.04 -8.09
C GLN A 162 -4.16 -1.05 -8.48
N VAL A 163 -5.35 -0.96 -7.89
CA VAL A 163 -6.57 -1.69 -8.31
C VAL A 163 -7.73 -0.71 -8.31
N GLY A 164 -8.24 -0.39 -9.50
CA GLY A 164 -9.27 0.65 -9.63
C GLY A 164 -8.75 1.99 -9.14
N ASP A 165 -9.38 2.57 -8.11
CA ASP A 165 -8.99 3.82 -7.45
C ASP A 165 -8.15 3.62 -6.18
N ARG A 166 -7.88 2.37 -5.80
CA ARG A 166 -7.13 2.03 -4.59
C ARG A 166 -5.66 1.82 -4.89
N PHE A 167 -4.81 2.30 -3.99
CA PHE A 167 -3.37 2.17 -4.06
C PHE A 167 -2.83 1.39 -2.87
N PHE A 168 -1.70 0.70 -3.08
CA PHE A 168 -0.89 0.12 -2.03
C PHE A 168 0.59 0.37 -2.32
N ALA A 169 1.39 0.48 -1.26
CA ALA A 169 2.82 0.78 -1.37
C ALA A 169 3.70 -0.45 -1.11
N THR A 170 3.22 -1.45 -0.35
CA THR A 170 4.04 -2.61 0.04
C THR A 170 3.68 -3.87 -0.73
N VAL A 171 2.79 -4.70 -0.18
CA VAL A 171 2.48 -6.03 -0.73
C VAL A 171 0.97 -6.22 -0.73
N ALA A 172 0.44 -6.67 -1.86
CA ALA A 172 -0.90 -7.26 -1.93
C ALA A 172 -0.80 -8.78 -1.79
N ALA A 173 -1.77 -9.39 -1.13
CA ALA A 173 -1.86 -10.82 -0.90
C ALA A 173 -3.21 -11.36 -1.38
N PHE A 174 -3.16 -12.51 -2.04
CA PHE A 174 -4.29 -13.33 -2.43
C PHE A 174 -4.12 -14.74 -1.84
N GLY A 175 -5.22 -15.34 -1.37
CA GLY A 175 -5.21 -16.68 -0.78
C GLY A 175 -5.04 -16.66 0.73
N PHE A 176 -4.18 -17.53 1.26
CA PHE A 176 -4.07 -17.83 2.68
C PHE A 176 -3.91 -16.58 3.58
N ASP A 177 -2.95 -15.73 3.25
CA ASP A 177 -2.69 -14.52 4.04
C ASP A 177 -3.81 -13.48 3.92
N ALA A 178 -4.46 -13.36 2.76
CA ALA A 178 -5.58 -12.45 2.56
C ALA A 178 -6.76 -12.79 3.49
N GLU A 179 -7.08 -14.09 3.63
CA GLU A 179 -8.15 -14.55 4.53
C GLU A 179 -7.79 -14.31 6.02
N ILE A 180 -6.50 -14.36 6.39
CA ILE A 180 -6.04 -14.01 7.74
C ILE A 180 -6.13 -12.49 7.96
N SER A 181 -5.67 -11.68 7.01
CA SER A 181 -5.77 -10.22 7.07
C SER A 181 -7.23 -9.77 7.20
N GLU A 182 -8.15 -10.38 6.46
CA GLU A 182 -9.58 -10.11 6.56
C GLU A 182 -10.13 -10.41 7.96
N ARG A 183 -9.77 -11.55 8.54
CA ARG A 183 -10.17 -11.91 9.92
C ARG A 183 -9.62 -10.95 10.97
N MET A 184 -8.36 -10.57 10.83
CA MET A 184 -7.71 -9.58 11.70
C MET A 184 -8.42 -8.23 11.61
N ALA A 185 -8.71 -7.76 10.39
CA ALA A 185 -9.40 -6.51 10.14
C ALA A 185 -10.83 -6.51 10.71
N ASN A 186 -11.52 -7.65 10.66
CA ASN A 186 -12.87 -7.83 11.21
C ASN A 186 -12.89 -8.09 12.74
N GLY A 187 -11.74 -8.00 13.43
CA GLY A 187 -11.66 -8.19 14.88
C GLY A 187 -11.96 -9.61 15.35
N LEU A 188 -11.90 -10.60 14.45
CA LEU A 188 -12.15 -12.01 14.78
C LEU A 188 -10.97 -12.67 15.50
N VAL A 189 -9.88 -11.91 15.71
CA VAL A 189 -8.63 -12.37 16.29
C VAL A 189 -8.41 -11.66 17.62
N PRO A 190 -8.32 -12.40 18.75
CA PRO A 190 -8.30 -11.80 20.08
C PRO A 190 -6.98 -11.11 20.44
N LEU A 191 -5.92 -11.34 19.65
CA LEU A 191 -4.59 -10.79 19.89
C LEU A 191 -4.15 -9.96 18.68
N SER A 192 -3.56 -8.79 18.93
CA SER A 192 -3.08 -7.91 17.88
C SER A 192 -1.60 -8.17 17.53
N GLY A 193 -1.18 -7.67 16.36
CA GLY A 193 0.20 -7.73 15.91
C GLY A 193 0.68 -9.14 15.55
N THR A 194 2.01 -9.32 15.53
CA THR A 194 2.67 -10.54 15.03
C THR A 194 2.25 -11.81 15.78
N ALA A 195 2.02 -11.73 17.09
CA ALA A 195 1.61 -12.90 17.86
C ALA A 195 0.19 -13.37 17.49
N GLY A 196 -0.76 -12.44 17.30
CA GLY A 196 -2.11 -12.76 16.81
C GLY A 196 -2.09 -13.34 15.41
N TYR A 197 -1.29 -12.74 14.53
CA TYR A 197 -1.07 -13.22 13.17
C TYR A 197 -0.55 -14.67 13.15
N LEU A 198 0.46 -15.00 13.96
CA LEU A 198 0.99 -16.36 14.03
C LEU A 198 -0.07 -17.34 14.54
N ILE A 199 -0.78 -17.02 15.62
CA ILE A 199 -1.85 -17.88 16.17
C ILE A 199 -2.94 -18.16 15.12
N GLU A 200 -3.35 -17.15 14.36
CA GLU A 200 -4.37 -17.34 13.33
C GLU A 200 -3.83 -18.05 12.10
N THR A 201 -2.58 -17.82 11.71
CA THR A 201 -1.88 -18.66 10.72
C THR A 201 -2.01 -20.13 11.09
N TRP A 202 -1.76 -20.48 12.36
CA TRP A 202 -1.89 -21.85 12.84
C TRP A 202 -3.32 -22.39 12.73
N ARG A 203 -4.31 -21.64 13.22
CA ARG A 203 -5.72 -22.06 13.22
C ARG A 203 -6.29 -22.15 11.81
N HIS A 204 -5.89 -21.22 10.94
CA HIS A 204 -6.39 -21.11 9.58
C HIS A 204 -5.84 -22.23 8.68
N THR A 205 -4.59 -22.66 8.90
CA THR A 205 -3.96 -23.80 8.22
C THR A 205 -4.80 -25.08 8.27
N ALA A 206 -5.57 -25.30 9.35
CA ALA A 206 -6.42 -26.48 9.48
C ALA A 206 -7.69 -26.45 8.62
N ARG A 207 -8.16 -25.25 8.22
CA ARG A 207 -9.45 -25.05 7.54
C ARG A 207 -9.32 -24.49 6.13
N TYR A 208 -8.15 -23.95 5.78
CA TYR A 208 -7.90 -23.34 4.50
C TYR A 208 -8.08 -24.34 3.36
N GLN A 209 -8.74 -23.89 2.30
CA GLN A 209 -8.92 -24.62 1.06
C GLN A 209 -8.25 -23.83 -0.05
N ALA A 210 -7.15 -24.36 -0.57
CA ALA A 210 -6.38 -23.73 -1.63
C ALA A 210 -7.27 -23.49 -2.87
N PRO A 211 -7.45 -22.24 -3.32
CA PRO A 211 -8.19 -21.97 -4.52
C PRO A 211 -7.35 -22.36 -5.75
N ARG A 212 -8.03 -22.94 -6.75
CA ARG A 212 -7.50 -22.97 -8.11
C ARG A 212 -7.63 -21.58 -8.72
N VAL A 213 -6.49 -21.00 -9.09
CA VAL A 213 -6.37 -19.63 -9.61
C VAL A 213 -5.74 -19.68 -11.00
N ARG A 214 -6.20 -18.80 -11.89
CA ARG A 214 -5.53 -18.48 -13.15
C ARG A 214 -4.92 -17.09 -13.04
N LEU A 215 -3.60 -17.02 -13.18
CA LEU A 215 -2.80 -15.80 -13.11
C LEU A 215 -2.29 -15.48 -14.51
N ARG A 216 -2.37 -14.21 -14.89
CA ARG A 216 -1.81 -13.73 -16.15
C ARG A 216 -0.98 -12.47 -15.91
N GLY A 217 0.25 -12.49 -16.40
CA GLY A 217 1.17 -11.35 -16.38
C GLY A 217 2.17 -11.44 -17.52
N ASP A 218 3.27 -10.68 -17.42
CA ASP A 218 4.34 -10.65 -18.43
C ASP A 218 5.06 -12.01 -18.56
N PHE A 219 4.99 -12.85 -17.53
CA PHE A 219 5.45 -14.24 -17.52
C PHE A 219 4.52 -15.24 -18.23
N GLY A 220 3.43 -14.76 -18.84
CA GLY A 220 2.41 -15.60 -19.48
C GLY A 220 1.26 -15.96 -18.55
N GLU A 221 0.68 -17.14 -18.74
CA GLU A 221 -0.47 -17.62 -17.98
C GLU A 221 -0.10 -18.86 -17.15
N ILE A 222 -0.53 -18.88 -15.90
CA ILE A 222 -0.36 -20.00 -14.97
C ILE A 222 -1.74 -20.33 -14.40
N GLU A 223 -2.14 -21.60 -14.42
CA GLU A 223 -3.36 -22.06 -13.77
C GLU A 223 -3.06 -23.24 -12.83
N GLN A 224 -3.22 -23.03 -11.52
CA GLN A 224 -2.93 -24.06 -10.52
C GLN A 224 -3.63 -23.78 -9.18
N GLU A 225 -3.57 -24.75 -8.26
CA GLU A 225 -3.93 -24.52 -6.87
C GLU A 225 -2.78 -23.84 -6.13
N VAL A 226 -3.08 -22.75 -5.44
CA VAL A 226 -2.09 -21.98 -4.69
C VAL A 226 -2.47 -21.92 -3.22
N LEU A 227 -1.47 -21.99 -2.36
CA LEU A 227 -1.62 -21.55 -0.98
C LEU A 227 -1.76 -20.03 -0.94
N GLN A 228 -0.90 -19.32 -1.67
CA GLN A 228 -0.81 -17.87 -1.62
C GLN A 228 -0.19 -17.31 -2.90
N VAL A 229 -0.63 -16.11 -3.27
CA VAL A 229 0.05 -15.26 -4.25
C VAL A 229 0.30 -13.92 -3.57
N SER A 230 1.58 -13.53 -3.45
CA SER A 230 1.99 -12.23 -2.95
C SER A 230 2.50 -11.38 -4.10
N ILE A 231 1.92 -10.21 -4.27
CA ILE A 231 2.23 -9.22 -5.31
C ILE A 231 2.98 -8.09 -4.63
N ALA A 232 4.31 -8.14 -4.71
CA ALA A 232 5.18 -7.31 -3.89
C ALA A 232 5.77 -6.14 -4.68
N ASN A 233 5.52 -4.92 -4.21
CA ASN A 233 6.24 -3.71 -4.60
C ASN A 233 7.46 -3.49 -3.70
N THR A 234 7.40 -3.92 -2.44
CA THR A 234 8.53 -3.89 -1.50
C THR A 234 8.92 -5.27 -1.02
N ARG A 235 10.12 -5.39 -0.42
CA ARG A 235 10.67 -6.69 -0.02
C ARG A 235 9.93 -7.40 1.11
N SER A 236 9.24 -6.62 1.93
CA SER A 236 8.66 -7.12 3.17
C SER A 236 7.37 -6.43 3.55
N TYR A 237 6.52 -7.17 4.27
CA TYR A 237 5.32 -6.66 4.93
C TYR A 237 5.12 -7.38 6.28
N GLY A 238 4.03 -7.10 7.00
CA GLY A 238 3.62 -7.85 8.20
C GLY A 238 4.62 -7.74 9.36
N GLY A 239 5.33 -6.63 9.47
CA GLY A 239 6.34 -6.37 10.51
C GLY A 239 7.76 -6.81 10.13
N GLY A 240 8.04 -7.03 8.84
CA GLY A 240 9.37 -7.35 8.31
C GLY A 240 9.52 -8.76 7.74
N LEU A 241 8.42 -9.46 7.46
CA LEU A 241 8.44 -10.73 6.75
C LEU A 241 8.93 -10.48 5.32
N GLN A 242 10.10 -11.03 4.99
CA GLN A 242 10.79 -10.84 3.72
C GLN A 242 10.17 -11.73 2.64
N ILE A 243 8.92 -11.47 2.25
CA ILE A 243 8.19 -12.30 1.27
C ILE A 243 8.83 -12.28 -0.12
N ALA A 244 9.42 -11.16 -0.51
CA ALA A 244 9.96 -10.92 -1.85
C ALA A 244 11.32 -10.23 -1.77
N PRO A 245 12.40 -10.91 -1.34
CA PRO A 245 13.69 -10.27 -1.07
C PRO A 245 14.29 -9.54 -2.28
N GLY A 246 13.88 -9.88 -3.50
CA GLY A 246 14.33 -9.26 -4.74
C GLY A 246 13.55 -8.01 -5.15
N ALA A 247 12.41 -7.73 -4.52
CA ALA A 247 11.56 -6.60 -4.88
C ALA A 247 12.31 -5.25 -4.76
N ASP A 248 12.11 -4.40 -5.77
CA ASP A 248 12.62 -3.04 -5.85
C ASP A 248 11.44 -2.10 -6.17
N PRO A 249 11.04 -1.19 -5.27
CA PRO A 249 9.89 -0.32 -5.49
C PRO A 249 10.16 0.80 -6.50
N THR A 250 11.18 0.68 -7.36
CA THR A 250 11.57 1.71 -8.34
C THR A 250 11.81 1.18 -9.74
N ASP A 251 11.65 -0.14 -9.96
CA ASP A 251 11.98 -0.81 -11.21
C ASP A 251 10.78 -0.95 -12.18
N GLY A 252 9.59 -0.52 -11.76
CA GLY A 252 8.36 -0.62 -12.53
C GLY A 252 7.80 -2.03 -12.64
N LEU A 253 8.18 -2.95 -11.75
CA LEU A 253 7.70 -4.34 -11.75
C LEU A 253 7.27 -4.79 -10.34
N PHE A 254 6.22 -5.59 -10.26
CA PHE A 254 5.97 -6.40 -9.07
C PHE A 254 6.85 -7.65 -9.07
N GLU A 255 7.30 -8.04 -7.88
CA GLU A 255 7.76 -9.40 -7.62
C GLU A 255 6.56 -10.25 -7.15
N VAL A 256 6.13 -11.19 -8.00
CA VAL A 256 4.98 -12.06 -7.77
C VAL A 256 5.46 -13.40 -7.21
N VAL A 257 5.25 -13.60 -5.91
CA VAL A 257 5.63 -14.82 -5.21
C VAL A 257 4.42 -15.73 -5.12
N ILE A 258 4.47 -16.83 -5.86
CA ILE A 258 3.42 -17.86 -5.94
C ILE A 258 3.87 -19.03 -5.08
N ILE A 259 3.08 -19.37 -4.08
CA ILE A 259 3.30 -20.53 -3.22
C ILE A 259 2.26 -21.58 -3.58
N ASP A 260 2.72 -22.74 -4.02
CA ASP A 260 1.85 -23.86 -4.41
C ASP A 260 1.01 -24.34 -3.23
N ASN A 261 -0.09 -25.03 -3.53
CA ASN A 261 -0.81 -25.78 -2.52
C ASN A 261 0.10 -26.88 -1.95
N VAL A 262 0.52 -26.71 -0.70
CA VAL A 262 1.46 -27.62 -0.03
C VAL A 262 0.85 -28.23 1.24
N PRO A 263 1.31 -29.42 1.65
CA PRO A 263 0.91 -29.98 2.92
C PRO A 263 1.29 -29.09 4.11
N ARG A 264 0.56 -29.22 5.21
CA ARG A 264 0.74 -28.39 6.41
C ARG A 264 2.16 -28.40 6.97
N TRP A 265 2.86 -29.54 6.89
CA TRP A 265 4.26 -29.64 7.36
C TRP A 265 5.24 -28.87 6.47
N THR A 266 4.89 -28.60 5.22
CA THR A 266 5.68 -27.72 4.35
C THR A 266 5.49 -26.26 4.76
N ILE A 267 4.27 -25.86 5.13
CA ILE A 267 4.02 -24.53 5.69
C ILE A 267 4.89 -24.31 6.94
N LEU A 268 5.00 -25.33 7.80
CA LEU A 268 5.86 -25.32 8.99
C LEU A 268 7.33 -25.06 8.68
N SER A 269 7.85 -25.65 7.61
CA SER A 269 9.26 -25.53 7.25
C SER A 269 9.56 -24.23 6.50
N VAL A 270 8.57 -23.66 5.81
CA VAL A 270 8.68 -22.43 5.01
C VAL A 270 8.48 -21.18 5.87
N LEU A 271 7.54 -21.18 6.81
CA LEU A 271 7.16 -19.99 7.60
C LEU A 271 8.36 -19.32 8.31
N PRO A 272 9.27 -20.06 8.99
CA PRO A 272 10.45 -19.42 9.61
C PRO A 272 11.41 -18.81 8.59
N ARG A 273 11.47 -19.35 7.37
CA ARG A 273 12.36 -18.87 6.30
C ARG A 273 11.88 -17.55 5.69
N LEU A 274 10.61 -17.18 5.87
CA LEU A 274 10.09 -15.86 5.47
C LEU A 274 10.77 -14.71 6.24
N PHE A 275 11.24 -14.94 7.47
CA PHE A 275 11.96 -13.90 8.22
C PHE A 275 13.34 -13.58 7.63
N THR A 276 13.94 -14.54 6.93
CA THR A 276 15.25 -14.38 6.28
C THR A 276 15.16 -14.28 4.75
N GLY A 277 13.97 -14.43 4.18
CA GLY A 277 13.74 -14.46 2.74
C GLY A 277 14.17 -15.76 2.05
N GLN A 278 14.61 -16.77 2.80
CA GLN A 278 15.14 -18.03 2.24
C GLN A 278 14.04 -18.98 1.73
N HIS A 279 12.77 -18.65 1.92
CA HIS A 279 11.65 -19.43 1.39
C HIS A 279 11.62 -19.44 -0.14
N ILE A 280 12.16 -18.42 -0.80
CA ILE A 280 12.21 -18.35 -2.28
C ILE A 280 13.01 -19.50 -2.91
N ALA A 281 13.89 -20.16 -2.15
CA ALA A 281 14.64 -21.32 -2.62
C ALA A 281 13.87 -22.65 -2.49
N HIS A 282 12.68 -22.62 -1.90
CA HIS A 282 11.87 -23.81 -1.71
C HIS A 282 11.21 -24.23 -3.05
N PRO A 283 11.18 -25.53 -3.42
CA PRO A 283 10.64 -25.97 -4.71
C PRO A 283 9.17 -25.63 -4.98
N ALA A 284 8.39 -25.42 -3.91
CA ALA A 284 6.98 -25.02 -3.98
C ALA A 284 6.77 -23.50 -4.05
N VAL A 285 7.85 -22.73 -4.19
CA VAL A 285 7.81 -21.27 -4.31
C VAL A 285 8.33 -20.89 -5.68
N ARG A 286 7.51 -20.15 -6.42
CA ARG A 286 7.84 -19.59 -7.71
C ARG A 286 7.84 -18.07 -7.60
N VAL A 287 8.84 -17.44 -8.18
CA VAL A 287 8.96 -15.97 -8.21
C VAL A 287 8.92 -15.53 -9.66
N GLU A 288 7.96 -14.67 -9.97
CA GLU A 288 7.78 -14.08 -11.30
C GLU A 288 7.82 -12.56 -11.20
N ARG A 289 7.98 -11.87 -12.34
CA ARG A 289 7.96 -10.41 -12.41
C ARG A 289 6.98 -9.93 -13.45
N THR A 290 6.21 -8.89 -13.14
CA THR A 290 5.23 -8.33 -14.07
C THR A 290 4.84 -6.89 -13.68
N ALA A 291 4.56 -6.04 -14.66
CA ALA A 291 3.99 -4.72 -14.41
C ALA A 291 2.46 -4.78 -14.16
N LYS A 292 1.81 -5.83 -14.67
CA LYS A 292 0.37 -6.05 -14.54
C LYS A 292 0.07 -7.51 -14.21
N LEU A 293 -0.79 -7.74 -13.23
CA LEU A 293 -1.25 -9.09 -12.87
C LEU A 293 -2.78 -9.16 -12.90
N GLU A 294 -3.30 -10.05 -13.71
CA GLU A 294 -4.72 -10.41 -13.70
C GLU A 294 -4.90 -11.70 -12.91
N ILE A 295 -5.80 -11.68 -11.92
CA ILE A 295 -6.11 -12.81 -11.05
C ILE A 295 -7.54 -13.25 -11.33
N TYR A 296 -7.72 -14.51 -11.73
CA TYR A 296 -9.03 -15.10 -12.00
C TYR A 296 -9.25 -16.33 -11.13
N THR A 297 -10.46 -16.43 -10.58
CA THR A 297 -10.92 -17.57 -9.80
C THR A 297 -12.36 -17.90 -10.19
N LYS A 298 -12.77 -19.15 -9.96
CA LYS A 298 -14.18 -19.56 -10.16
C LYS A 298 -15.14 -18.86 -9.19
N HIS A 299 -14.71 -18.68 -7.94
CA HIS A 299 -15.47 -18.02 -6.88
C HIS A 299 -14.69 -16.80 -6.40
N LYS A 300 -15.41 -15.72 -6.11
CA LYS A 300 -14.79 -14.51 -5.59
C LYS A 300 -13.99 -14.80 -4.33
N ARG A 301 -12.78 -14.27 -4.29
CA ARG A 301 -11.85 -14.37 -3.16
C ARG A 301 -11.23 -13.00 -2.95
N VAL A 302 -11.10 -12.64 -1.69
CA VAL A 302 -10.55 -11.36 -1.26
C VAL A 302 -9.07 -11.24 -1.59
N VAL A 303 -8.68 -10.00 -1.84
CA VAL A 303 -7.29 -9.56 -1.93
C VAL A 303 -7.13 -8.42 -0.94
N HIS A 304 -6.09 -8.52 -0.11
CA HIS A 304 -5.71 -7.50 0.85
C HIS A 304 -4.38 -6.89 0.44
N ALA A 305 -4.18 -5.62 0.75
CA ALA A 305 -2.89 -4.96 0.57
C ALA A 305 -2.66 -3.95 1.69
N ASP A 306 -1.41 -3.84 2.16
CA ASP A 306 -1.02 -2.98 3.28
C ASP A 306 -1.92 -3.16 4.53
N GLY A 307 -2.48 -4.36 4.71
CA GLY A 307 -3.41 -4.70 5.81
C GLY A 307 -4.88 -4.32 5.59
N GLU A 308 -5.24 -3.65 4.49
CA GLU A 308 -6.61 -3.24 4.17
C GLU A 308 -7.18 -4.06 2.99
N HIS A 309 -8.51 -4.07 2.87
CA HIS A 309 -9.19 -4.74 1.76
C HIS A 309 -8.96 -3.99 0.43
N LEU A 310 -8.41 -4.68 -0.57
CA LEU A 310 -8.11 -4.11 -1.89
C LEU A 310 -9.21 -4.43 -2.92
N GLY A 311 -9.80 -5.62 -2.86
CA GLY A 311 -10.87 -6.04 -3.76
C GLY A 311 -11.10 -7.55 -3.75
N GLU A 312 -11.82 -8.05 -4.76
CA GLU A 312 -12.09 -9.48 -4.93
C GLU A 312 -11.80 -9.93 -6.36
N SER A 313 -11.30 -11.15 -6.52
CA SER A 313 -11.15 -11.80 -7.82
C SER A 313 -12.50 -12.02 -8.53
N PRO A 314 -12.59 -11.91 -9.86
CA PRO A 314 -11.50 -11.55 -10.78
C PRO A 314 -11.11 -10.08 -10.67
N LEU A 315 -9.81 -9.79 -10.67
CA LEU A 315 -9.28 -8.43 -10.56
C LEU A 315 -7.98 -8.26 -11.35
N SER A 316 -7.67 -7.00 -11.67
CA SER A 316 -6.44 -6.58 -12.34
C SER A 316 -5.67 -5.64 -11.42
N ILE A 317 -4.42 -5.97 -11.15
CA ILE A 317 -3.47 -5.15 -10.39
C ILE A 317 -2.44 -4.60 -11.36
N GLU A 318 -2.21 -3.30 -11.32
CA GLU A 318 -1.25 -2.62 -12.20
C GLU A 318 -0.26 -1.82 -11.36
N ILE A 319 0.99 -1.76 -11.79
CA ILE A 319 1.98 -0.88 -11.20
C ILE A 319 1.82 0.52 -11.78
N CYS A 320 2.00 1.53 -10.94
CA CYS A 320 2.05 2.94 -11.30
C CYS A 320 3.49 3.41 -11.09
N PRO A 321 4.32 3.45 -12.15
CA PRO A 321 5.72 3.79 -12.00
C PRO A 321 5.91 5.21 -11.48
N LYS A 322 6.79 5.38 -10.49
CA LYS A 322 7.17 6.67 -9.91
C LYS A 322 5.98 7.49 -9.41
N ALA A 323 4.94 6.81 -8.93
CA ALA A 323 3.69 7.43 -8.51
C ALA A 323 3.77 8.13 -7.15
N LEU A 324 4.73 7.80 -6.29
CA LEU A 324 4.87 8.42 -4.97
C LEU A 324 6.26 9.02 -4.78
N ASN A 325 6.34 10.31 -4.49
CA ASN A 325 7.56 10.91 -3.95
C ASN A 325 7.63 10.64 -2.43
N ILE A 326 8.71 10.05 -1.95
CA ILE A 326 8.90 9.73 -0.52
C ILE A 326 10.27 10.17 -0.03
N VAL A 327 10.34 10.76 1.16
CA VAL A 327 11.58 11.18 1.81
C VAL A 327 12.26 9.95 2.40
N LEU A 328 13.46 9.65 1.91
CA LEU A 328 14.26 8.50 2.35
C LEU A 328 15.48 8.93 3.17
N PRO A 329 16.03 8.03 4.01
CA PRO A 329 17.27 8.31 4.74
C PRO A 329 18.40 8.75 3.80
N PRO A 330 19.27 9.68 4.22
CA PRO A 330 20.46 10.02 3.46
C PRO A 330 21.33 8.77 3.28
N ALA A 331 21.96 8.66 2.12
CA ALA A 331 22.89 7.58 1.77
C ALA A 331 24.16 7.61 2.65
#